data_AF-E2AAT1-F1
#
_entry.id   AF-E2AAT1-F1
#
_cell.length_a   1.000
_cell.length_b   1.000
_cell.length_c   1.000
_cell.angle_alpha   90.00
_cell.angle_beta   90.00
_cell.angle_gamma   90.00
#
_symmetry.space_group_name_H-M   'P 1'
#
loop_
_entity.id
_entity.type
_entity.pdbx_description
1 polymer ?
#
loop_
_entity_poly.entity_id
_entity_poly.type
_entity_poly.pdbx_seq_one_letter_code
_entity_poly.pdbx_strand_id
1 'polypeptide(L)'
;MNTSEGNLQVRILLDYMRGSRGKQNSRKMVEPLLKGKYGDRCKVFLYHTPKLRGVMKATIPDRFNELIGLQHMKLYIIDDDLIISGANLSNDYFTNRQDRYFVVEDCAELCDFYNKLIERVMEFSFLLQSDGNTDLNSAVNCIHPLKGSRKTFIQEVASRIQMLFRDEMEKRASLDKEDADTWIFPMVQMGQLDVYHDSAITLKLIQTAPVGATLKLATGYFNLTFDYSQALLRDCQATCHLLTAHPTANGFFNAKGIAGGIPAAYTKIEESFYDLCEKMDQHNRITLWEFIKPGWTYHAKGLWYTLPDQRKPSLTLIGSSNFGYRSVNRDLETQIAVVTKNNKLQDALHEEQAQLFSCAKPATRKTFLQQDRVPPAWVCAIVLFFRYYF
;
A
#
# COMPACT_ATOMS: atom_id res chain seq x y z
N MET A 1 -6.80 -39.14 12.35
CA MET A 1 -7.32 -37.75 12.31
C MET A 1 -6.60 -36.99 13.40
N ASN A 2 -5.64 -36.13 13.05
CA ASN A 2 -4.93 -35.31 14.03
C ASN A 2 -5.89 -34.26 14.57
N THR A 3 -6.50 -34.56 15.72
CA THR A 3 -7.20 -33.58 16.53
C THR A 3 -6.14 -32.69 17.17
N SER A 4 -5.78 -31.60 16.50
CA SER A 4 -5.10 -30.52 17.22
C SER A 4 -5.99 -30.13 18.39
N GLU A 5 -5.42 -30.05 19.60
CA GLU A 5 -6.14 -29.71 20.84
C GLU A 5 -6.62 -28.24 20.86
N GLY A 6 -7.01 -27.68 19.72
CA GLY A 6 -7.77 -26.44 19.63
C GLY A 6 -7.09 -25.25 20.29
N ASN A 7 -5.85 -24.93 19.95
CA ASN A 7 -5.19 -23.73 20.47
C ASN A 7 -5.05 -22.60 19.44
N LEU A 8 -5.64 -22.75 18.25
CA LEU A 8 -5.60 -21.72 17.20
C LEU A 8 -6.14 -20.38 17.71
N GLN A 9 -5.32 -19.33 17.57
CA GLN A 9 -5.68 -17.95 17.87
C GLN A 9 -5.81 -17.17 16.58
N VAL A 10 -6.91 -16.43 16.41
CA VAL A 10 -7.20 -15.62 15.22
C VAL A 10 -7.32 -14.17 15.64
N ARG A 11 -6.54 -13.30 15.00
CA ARG A 11 -6.65 -11.85 15.17
C ARG A 11 -6.86 -11.20 13.81
N ILE A 12 -7.89 -10.37 13.70
CA ILE A 12 -8.24 -9.68 12.46
C ILE A 12 -8.20 -8.18 12.74
N LEU A 13 -7.38 -7.44 12.01
CA LEU A 13 -7.37 -5.98 12.04
C LEU A 13 -7.97 -5.44 10.74
N LEU A 14 -9.04 -4.65 10.85
CA LEU A 14 -9.71 -4.00 9.73
C LEU A 14 -9.73 -2.49 9.91
N ASP A 15 -9.93 -1.75 8.83
CA ASP A 15 -10.32 -0.34 8.92
C ASP A 15 -11.77 -0.23 9.41
N TYR A 16 -12.01 0.63 10.40
CA TYR A 16 -13.31 0.79 11.03
C TYR A 16 -14.35 1.30 10.03
N MET A 17 -14.05 2.40 9.34
CA MET A 17 -15.02 3.09 8.47
C MET A 17 -15.34 2.22 7.26
N ARG A 18 -14.29 1.71 6.58
CA ARG A 18 -14.45 0.82 5.42
C ARG A 18 -15.15 -0.48 5.80
N GLY A 19 -14.77 -1.07 6.94
CA GLY A 19 -15.31 -2.33 7.45
C GLY A 19 -16.74 -2.25 7.95
N SER A 20 -17.26 -1.04 8.20
CA SER A 20 -18.63 -0.79 8.69
C SER A 20 -19.58 -0.24 7.62
N ARG A 21 -19.08 -0.01 6.40
CA ARG A 21 -19.84 0.70 5.35
C ARG A 21 -20.96 -0.13 4.75
N GLY A 22 -22.18 0.40 4.77
CA GLY A 22 -23.35 -0.22 4.15
C GLY A 22 -23.97 -1.34 5.00
N LYS A 23 -25.10 -1.90 4.53
CA LYS A 23 -25.86 -2.91 5.26
C LYS A 23 -25.11 -4.24 5.40
N GLN A 24 -24.42 -4.65 4.34
CA GLN A 24 -23.52 -5.80 4.29
C GLN A 24 -22.09 -5.27 4.27
N ASN A 25 -21.30 -5.64 5.28
CA ASN A 25 -19.97 -5.09 5.50
C ASN A 25 -19.07 -6.11 6.19
N SER A 26 -17.76 -5.85 6.20
CA SER A 26 -16.76 -6.77 6.73
C SER A 26 -16.98 -7.09 8.20
N ARG A 27 -17.42 -6.10 9.00
CA ARG A 27 -17.70 -6.28 10.43
C ARG A 27 -18.77 -7.33 10.68
N LYS A 28 -19.91 -7.23 9.98
CA LYS A 28 -21.00 -8.21 10.08
C LYS A 28 -20.62 -9.58 9.52
N MET A 29 -19.77 -9.62 8.50
CA MET A 29 -19.28 -10.87 7.91
C MET A 29 -18.45 -11.68 8.92
N VAL A 30 -17.62 -11.02 9.73
CA VAL A 30 -16.74 -11.69 10.72
C VAL A 30 -17.37 -11.82 12.11
N GLU A 31 -18.42 -11.07 12.41
CA GLU A 31 -19.13 -11.11 13.71
C GLU A 31 -19.50 -12.53 14.19
N PRO A 32 -19.95 -13.47 13.33
CA PRO A 32 -20.25 -14.83 13.78
C PRO A 32 -19.05 -15.58 14.39
N LEU A 33 -17.81 -15.20 14.04
CA LEU A 33 -16.59 -15.81 14.60
C LEU A 33 -16.38 -15.47 16.08
N LEU A 34 -17.06 -14.43 16.58
CA LEU A 34 -16.98 -13.97 17.97
C LEU A 34 -18.01 -14.66 18.88
N LYS A 35 -18.80 -15.59 18.33
CA LYS A 35 -19.92 -16.24 19.03
C LYS A 35 -19.64 -17.72 19.26
N GLY A 36 -20.25 -18.27 20.31
CA GLY A 36 -20.24 -19.71 20.60
C GLY A 36 -18.92 -20.23 21.18
N LYS A 37 -18.70 -21.54 21.05
CA LYS A 37 -17.65 -22.31 21.76
C LYS A 37 -16.21 -21.80 21.54
N TYR A 38 -15.96 -21.11 20.44
CA TYR A 38 -14.62 -20.65 20.05
C TYR A 38 -14.51 -19.12 19.95
N GLY A 39 -15.51 -18.38 20.45
CA GLY A 39 -15.51 -16.91 20.39
C GLY A 39 -14.27 -16.28 21.04
N ASP A 40 -13.80 -16.86 22.14
CA ASP A 40 -12.62 -16.38 22.88
C ASP A 40 -11.30 -16.50 22.11
N ARG A 41 -11.29 -17.28 21.01
CA ARG A 41 -10.11 -17.51 20.16
C ARG A 41 -10.01 -16.56 18.99
N CYS A 42 -11.06 -15.76 18.73
CA CYS A 42 -11.09 -14.79 17.65
C CYS A 42 -11.25 -13.39 18.23
N LYS A 43 -10.35 -12.47 17.85
CA LYS A 43 -10.46 -11.05 18.19
C LYS A 43 -10.43 -10.20 16.93
N VAL A 44 -11.43 -9.34 16.78
CA VAL A 44 -11.54 -8.43 15.63
C VAL A 44 -11.34 -6.99 16.11
N PHE A 45 -10.32 -6.34 15.57
CA PHE A 45 -9.93 -4.96 15.86
C PHE A 45 -10.26 -4.06 14.66
N LEU A 46 -10.72 -2.85 14.96
CA LEU A 46 -11.17 -1.85 14.00
C LEU A 46 -10.35 -0.57 14.20
N TYR A 47 -9.37 -0.35 13.33
CA TYR A 47 -8.57 0.88 13.34
C TYR A 47 -9.41 2.06 12.86
N HIS A 48 -9.37 3.16 13.61
CA HIS A 48 -10.03 4.40 13.23
C HIS A 48 -9.01 5.52 13.11
N THR A 49 -8.97 6.22 11.97
CA THR A 49 -8.07 7.36 11.79
C THR A 49 -8.30 8.42 12.87
N PRO A 50 -7.23 8.93 13.52
CA PRO A 50 -7.34 10.01 14.50
C PRO A 50 -7.65 11.37 13.86
N LYS A 51 -7.64 11.49 12.53
CA LYS A 51 -8.00 12.72 11.81
C LYS A 51 -9.53 12.90 11.71
N LEU A 52 -10.31 11.82 11.71
CA LEU A 52 -11.77 11.86 11.67
C LEU A 52 -12.35 11.94 13.10
N ARG A 53 -12.49 13.14 13.66
CA ARG A 53 -13.00 13.40 15.02
C ARG A 53 -14.06 14.50 15.03
N GLY A 54 -14.84 14.58 16.11
CA GLY A 54 -15.76 15.70 16.38
C GLY A 54 -16.76 15.96 15.26
N VAL A 55 -16.97 17.24 14.91
CA VAL A 55 -17.94 17.67 13.88
C VAL A 55 -17.64 17.06 12.51
N MET A 56 -16.36 16.88 12.14
CA MET A 56 -16.00 16.25 10.87
C MET A 56 -16.56 14.82 10.75
N LYS A 57 -16.56 14.07 11.86
CA LYS A 57 -17.17 12.73 11.89
C LYS A 57 -18.69 12.80 11.76
N ALA A 58 -19.32 13.83 12.32
CA ALA A 58 -20.77 13.99 12.31
C ALA A 58 -21.31 14.44 10.95
N THR A 59 -20.51 15.12 10.12
CA THR A 59 -20.98 15.77 8.89
C THR A 59 -20.49 15.11 7.59
N ILE A 60 -19.38 14.37 7.61
CA ILE A 60 -18.85 13.72 6.40
C ILE A 60 -19.65 12.44 6.11
N PRO A 61 -20.26 12.31 4.91
CA PRO A 61 -20.95 11.07 4.55
C PRO A 61 -19.99 9.88 4.53
N ASP A 62 -20.46 8.71 4.97
CA ASP A 62 -19.64 7.49 5.15
C ASP A 62 -18.76 7.13 3.95
N ARG A 63 -19.22 7.42 2.73
CA ARG A 63 -18.49 7.15 1.48
C ARG A 63 -17.20 7.96 1.34
N PHE A 64 -17.09 9.10 2.02
CA PHE A 64 -15.94 10.01 1.95
C PHE A 64 -15.00 9.88 3.15
N ASN A 65 -15.36 9.10 4.18
CA ASN A 65 -14.52 8.89 5.37
C ASN A 65 -13.17 8.24 5.01
N GLU A 66 -13.17 7.35 4.03
CA GLU A 66 -11.96 6.70 3.49
C GLU A 66 -10.93 7.69 2.98
N LEU A 67 -11.35 8.90 2.60
CA LEU A 67 -10.44 9.89 2.03
C LEU A 67 -9.52 10.54 3.07
N ILE A 68 -9.84 10.42 4.34
CA ILE A 68 -9.13 11.08 5.44
C ILE A 68 -7.89 10.28 5.86
N GLY A 69 -7.96 8.95 5.73
CA GLY A 69 -6.91 8.00 6.06
C GLY A 69 -7.49 6.69 6.56
N LEU A 70 -6.88 5.57 6.21
CA LEU A 70 -7.36 4.25 6.59
C LEU A 70 -6.25 3.26 6.94
N GLN A 71 -6.62 2.12 7.54
CA GLN A 71 -5.74 0.96 7.60
C GLN A 71 -5.61 0.37 6.19
N HIS A 72 -4.40 0.35 5.64
CA HIS A 72 -4.16 -0.12 4.26
C HIS A 72 -3.09 -1.22 4.17
N MET A 73 -2.48 -1.68 5.25
CA MET A 73 -1.60 -2.86 5.23
C MET A 73 -2.40 -4.12 4.84
N LYS A 74 -1.86 -4.99 4.00
CA LYS A 74 -2.42 -6.33 3.73
C LYS A 74 -1.35 -7.39 4.02
N LEU A 75 -1.46 -7.93 5.22
CA LEU A 75 -0.59 -8.93 5.78
C LEU A 75 -1.48 -10.10 6.22
N TYR A 76 -1.08 -11.30 5.88
CA TYR A 76 -1.71 -12.53 6.34
C TYR A 76 -0.61 -13.39 6.94
N ILE A 77 -0.66 -13.61 8.25
CA ILE A 77 0.38 -14.31 9.01
C ILE A 77 -0.24 -15.60 9.53
N ILE A 78 0.40 -16.73 9.23
CA ILE A 78 0.01 -18.05 9.69
C ILE A 78 1.26 -18.68 10.28
N ASP A 79 1.32 -18.77 11.61
CA ASP A 79 2.51 -19.21 12.33
C ASP A 79 3.77 -18.42 11.86
N ASP A 80 4.70 -19.09 11.19
CA ASP A 80 5.95 -18.48 10.68
C ASP A 80 5.89 -18.08 9.19
N ASP A 81 4.72 -18.22 8.55
CA ASP A 81 4.51 -17.87 7.15
C ASP A 81 3.82 -16.50 7.01
N LEU A 82 4.35 -15.67 6.12
CA LEU A 82 3.78 -14.37 5.77
C LEU A 82 3.34 -14.33 4.30
N ILE A 83 2.10 -13.93 4.08
CA ILE A 83 1.64 -13.44 2.78
C ILE A 83 1.54 -11.92 2.83
N ILE A 84 2.26 -11.23 1.94
CA ILE A 84 2.18 -9.78 1.75
C ILE A 84 1.73 -9.44 0.32
N SER A 85 0.80 -8.49 0.21
CA SER A 85 0.20 -8.12 -1.08
C SER A 85 -0.34 -6.68 -1.07
N GLY A 86 -0.68 -6.17 -2.26
CA GLY A 86 -1.54 -5.00 -2.41
C GLY A 86 -3.04 -5.33 -2.43
N ALA A 87 -3.40 -6.61 -2.47
CA ALA A 87 -4.75 -7.11 -2.70
C ALA A 87 -5.59 -7.21 -1.42
N ASN A 88 -6.86 -6.81 -1.52
CA ASN A 88 -7.85 -7.07 -0.47
C ASN A 88 -8.47 -8.46 -0.66
N LEU A 89 -9.08 -9.00 0.39
CA LEU A 89 -9.91 -10.21 0.33
C LEU A 89 -11.31 -9.89 -0.23
N SER A 90 -11.41 -9.67 -1.54
CA SER A 90 -12.69 -9.44 -2.22
C SER A 90 -12.72 -10.13 -3.58
N ASN A 91 -13.93 -10.44 -4.07
CA ASN A 91 -14.17 -11.17 -5.33
C ASN A 91 -13.25 -10.72 -6.47
N ASP A 92 -13.17 -9.42 -6.75
CA ASP A 92 -12.39 -8.90 -7.87
C ASP A 92 -10.90 -9.32 -7.82
N TYR A 93 -10.28 -9.36 -6.63
CA TYR A 93 -8.88 -9.80 -6.47
C TYR A 93 -8.71 -11.32 -6.60
N PHE A 94 -9.78 -12.09 -6.41
CA PHE A 94 -9.78 -13.53 -6.65
C PHE A 94 -10.11 -13.89 -8.10
N THR A 95 -10.58 -12.94 -8.91
CA THR A 95 -11.05 -13.21 -10.28
C THR A 95 -10.23 -12.50 -11.35
N ASN A 96 -10.22 -11.17 -11.37
CA ASN A 96 -9.82 -10.39 -12.54
C ASN A 96 -9.26 -9.00 -12.22
N ARG A 97 -8.72 -8.82 -11.02
CA ARG A 97 -7.96 -7.63 -10.62
C ARG A 97 -6.51 -8.01 -10.40
N GLN A 98 -5.66 -7.58 -11.33
CA GLN A 98 -4.24 -7.87 -11.30
C GLN A 98 -3.56 -7.15 -10.13
N ASP A 99 -2.97 -7.92 -9.23
CA ASP A 99 -2.10 -7.43 -8.14
C ASP A 99 -0.88 -8.37 -8.01
N ARG A 100 -0.04 -8.17 -6.98
CA ARG A 100 1.15 -8.99 -6.68
C ARG A 100 1.01 -9.67 -5.32
N TYR A 101 1.58 -10.87 -5.18
CA TYR A 101 1.43 -11.70 -3.99
C TYR A 101 2.75 -12.38 -3.68
N PHE A 102 3.33 -12.10 -2.51
CA PHE A 102 4.53 -12.77 -2.04
C PHE A 102 4.18 -13.63 -0.85
N VAL A 103 4.68 -14.86 -0.87
CA VAL A 103 4.67 -15.77 0.27
C VAL A 103 6.13 -15.87 0.75
N VAL A 104 6.35 -15.62 2.04
CA VAL A 104 7.61 -15.83 2.73
C VAL A 104 7.35 -16.90 3.76
N GLU A 105 7.87 -18.10 3.51
CA GLU A 105 7.67 -19.27 4.36
C GLU A 105 8.79 -19.37 5.40
N ASP A 106 8.49 -20.01 6.53
CA ASP A 106 9.45 -20.36 7.59
C ASP A 106 10.31 -19.17 8.07
N CYS A 107 9.72 -17.99 8.24
CA CYS A 107 10.42 -16.76 8.62
C CYS A 107 9.86 -16.13 9.91
N ALA A 108 10.09 -16.82 11.03
CA ALA A 108 9.65 -16.42 12.35
C ALA A 108 10.00 -14.97 12.71
N GLU A 109 11.21 -14.49 12.38
CA GLU A 109 11.65 -13.14 12.73
C GLU A 109 10.89 -12.03 11.99
N LEU A 110 10.42 -12.31 10.78
CA LEU A 110 9.61 -11.39 9.98
C LEU A 110 8.16 -11.40 10.48
N CYS A 111 7.62 -12.59 10.76
CA CYS A 111 6.29 -12.78 11.31
C CYS A 111 6.16 -12.15 12.70
N ASP A 112 7.16 -12.33 13.57
CA ASP A 112 7.24 -11.68 14.88
C ASP A 112 7.25 -10.15 14.79
N PHE A 113 8.03 -9.60 13.86
CA PHE A 113 8.06 -8.15 13.63
C PHE A 113 6.67 -7.63 13.24
N TYR A 114 6.03 -8.26 12.26
CA TYR A 114 4.72 -7.83 11.80
C TYR A 114 3.63 -8.09 12.84
N ASN A 115 3.73 -9.17 13.60
CA ASN A 115 2.84 -9.42 14.73
C ASN A 115 2.91 -8.28 15.75
N LYS A 116 4.12 -7.89 16.18
CA LYS A 116 4.32 -6.76 17.09
C LYS A 116 3.81 -5.44 16.51
N LEU A 117 4.07 -5.17 15.22
CA LEU A 117 3.56 -3.96 14.55
C LEU A 117 2.03 -3.92 14.58
N ILE A 118 1.39 -5.03 14.23
CA ILE A 118 -0.07 -5.17 14.23
C ILE A 118 -0.60 -5.01 15.66
N GLU A 119 0.04 -5.61 16.65
CA GLU A 119 -0.31 -5.43 18.06
C GLU A 119 -0.28 -3.96 18.46
N ARG A 120 0.78 -3.21 18.12
CA ARG A 120 0.82 -1.76 18.37
C ARG A 120 -0.36 -1.03 17.77
N VAL A 121 -0.79 -1.38 16.56
CA VAL A 121 -1.99 -0.79 15.95
C VAL A 121 -3.27 -1.20 16.68
N MET A 122 -3.35 -2.44 17.16
CA MET A 122 -4.49 -2.94 17.94
C MET A 122 -4.63 -2.24 19.30
N GLU A 123 -3.55 -1.76 19.92
CA GLU A 123 -3.58 -1.04 21.20
C GLU A 123 -4.47 0.21 21.16
N PHE A 124 -4.55 0.88 20.01
CA PHE A 124 -5.37 2.08 19.80
C PHE A 124 -6.55 1.85 18.84
N SER A 125 -6.92 0.60 18.61
CA SER A 125 -8.07 0.22 17.80
C SER A 125 -9.28 -0.15 18.67
N PHE A 126 -10.47 -0.14 18.07
CA PHE A 126 -11.69 -0.58 18.73
C PHE A 126 -11.82 -2.10 18.61
N LEU A 127 -12.21 -2.77 19.69
CA LEU A 127 -12.54 -4.19 19.69
C LEU A 127 -14.01 -4.37 19.28
N LEU A 128 -14.28 -5.27 18.34
CA LEU A 128 -15.64 -5.70 18.00
C LEU A 128 -16.13 -6.71 19.04
N GLN A 129 -17.29 -6.46 19.62
CA GLN A 129 -17.94 -7.33 20.58
C GLN A 129 -18.88 -8.34 19.88
N SER A 130 -19.24 -9.40 20.59
CA SER A 130 -20.15 -10.44 20.09
C SER A 130 -21.57 -9.95 19.81
N ASP A 131 -21.99 -8.83 20.41
CA ASP A 131 -23.29 -8.18 20.17
C ASP A 131 -23.26 -7.18 18.99
N GLY A 132 -22.11 -7.03 18.33
CA GLY A 132 -21.90 -6.10 17.21
C GLY A 132 -21.53 -4.67 17.63
N ASN A 133 -21.50 -4.37 18.93
CA ASN A 133 -20.98 -3.11 19.46
C ASN A 133 -19.45 -3.07 19.42
N THR A 134 -18.89 -1.90 19.68
CA THR A 134 -17.44 -1.68 19.64
C THR A 134 -16.98 -0.91 20.86
N ASP A 135 -16.00 -1.45 21.57
CA ASP A 135 -15.37 -0.78 22.70
C ASP A 135 -13.93 -0.44 22.38
N LEU A 136 -13.35 0.56 23.05
CA LEU A 136 -11.91 0.75 22.96
C LEU A 136 -11.23 -0.45 23.62
N ASN A 137 -10.12 -0.91 23.06
CA ASN A 137 -9.29 -1.94 23.66
C ASN A 137 -8.81 -1.50 25.06
N SER A 138 -9.48 -1.99 26.11
CA SER A 138 -9.22 -1.63 27.52
C SER A 138 -8.01 -2.37 28.11
N ALA A 139 -7.46 -3.36 27.39
CA ALA A 139 -6.29 -4.12 27.84
C ALA A 139 -5.01 -3.27 27.88
N VAL A 140 -5.03 -2.08 27.29
CA VAL A 140 -3.88 -1.19 27.21
C VAL A 140 -4.32 0.17 27.73
N ASN A 141 -3.56 0.73 28.67
CA ASN A 141 -3.74 2.11 29.13
C ASN A 141 -3.26 3.09 28.05
N CYS A 142 -3.88 3.04 26.87
CA CYS A 142 -3.54 3.86 25.71
C CYS A 142 -4.52 5.03 25.58
N ILE A 143 -4.01 6.14 25.03
CA ILE A 143 -4.78 7.35 24.78
C ILE A 143 -5.87 7.05 23.74
N HIS A 144 -7.11 7.45 24.04
CA HIS A 144 -8.26 7.20 23.17
C HIS A 144 -8.07 7.86 21.78
N PRO A 145 -8.24 7.13 20.67
CA PRO A 145 -7.94 7.61 19.31
C PRO A 145 -8.88 8.72 18.81
N LEU A 146 -9.97 9.01 19.53
CA LEU A 146 -10.95 10.06 19.22
C LEU A 146 -11.19 11.11 20.33
N LYS A 147 -10.67 10.90 21.55
CA LYS A 147 -10.91 11.81 22.69
C LYS A 147 -9.59 12.46 23.10
N GLY A 148 -9.68 13.64 23.71
CA GLY A 148 -8.50 14.41 24.14
C GLY A 148 -7.65 14.96 22.98
N SER A 149 -6.40 15.31 23.29
CA SER A 149 -5.47 15.95 22.35
C SER A 149 -5.04 15.01 21.23
N ARG A 150 -5.33 15.39 19.98
CA ARG A 150 -4.85 14.67 18.78
C ARG A 150 -3.33 14.66 18.70
N LYS A 151 -2.67 15.77 19.05
CA LYS A 151 -1.21 15.90 19.01
C LYS A 151 -0.55 14.90 19.96
N THR A 152 -1.05 14.84 21.21
CA THR A 152 -0.54 13.92 22.22
C THR A 152 -0.75 12.46 21.82
N PHE A 153 -1.92 12.12 21.27
CA PHE A 153 -2.18 10.79 20.71
C PHE A 153 -1.16 10.42 19.61
N ILE A 154 -0.94 11.30 18.63
CA ILE A 154 0.01 11.05 17.54
C ILE A 154 1.43 10.87 18.08
N GLN A 155 1.88 11.72 19.01
CA GLN A 155 3.21 11.63 19.60
C GLN A 155 3.43 10.32 20.36
N GLU A 156 2.46 9.89 21.16
CA GLU A 156 2.51 8.63 21.91
C GLU A 156 2.60 7.41 20.97
N VAL A 157 1.73 7.36 19.95
CA VAL A 157 1.70 6.26 18.98
C VAL A 157 2.98 6.24 18.14
N ALA A 158 3.44 7.40 17.66
CA ALA A 158 4.71 7.53 16.93
C ALA A 158 5.88 6.99 17.76
N SER A 159 5.96 7.38 19.05
CA SER A 159 6.99 6.94 19.97
C SER A 159 7.01 5.41 20.12
N ARG A 160 5.83 4.78 20.30
CA ARG A 160 5.73 3.31 20.43
C ARG A 160 6.18 2.58 19.16
N ILE A 161 5.81 3.08 17.99
CA ILE A 161 6.23 2.50 16.71
C ILE A 161 7.74 2.69 16.49
N GLN A 162 8.27 3.87 16.81
CA GLN A 162 9.71 4.15 16.71
C GLN A 162 10.53 3.30 17.68
N MET A 163 10.02 3.05 18.89
CA MET A 163 10.63 2.15 19.86
C MET A 163 10.67 0.72 19.32
N LEU A 164 9.57 0.22 18.75
CA LEU A 164 9.55 -1.08 18.07
C LEU A 164 10.66 -1.17 17.01
N PHE A 165 10.80 -0.16 16.14
CA PHE A 165 11.87 -0.16 15.14
C PHE A 165 13.27 -0.20 15.76
N ARG A 166 13.51 0.62 16.79
CA ARG A 166 14.79 0.67 17.48
C ARG A 166 15.15 -0.69 18.08
N ASP A 167 14.24 -1.28 18.85
CA ASP A 167 14.44 -2.58 19.50
C ASP A 167 14.73 -3.68 18.47
N GLU A 168 13.98 -3.68 17.37
CA GLU A 168 14.11 -4.67 16.30
C GLU A 168 15.40 -4.47 15.47
N MET A 169 15.87 -3.22 15.30
CA MET A 169 17.17 -2.92 14.70
C MET A 169 18.33 -3.34 15.60
N GLU A 170 18.27 -3.03 16.90
CA GLU A 170 19.28 -3.40 17.89
C GLU A 170 19.40 -4.93 18.02
N LYS A 171 18.26 -5.63 18.10
CA LYS A 171 18.22 -7.10 18.11
C LYS A 171 18.88 -7.72 16.88
N ARG A 172 18.79 -7.06 15.71
CA ARG A 172 19.31 -7.57 14.42
C ARG A 172 20.69 -7.05 14.05
N ALA A 173 21.26 -6.11 14.82
CA ALA A 173 22.60 -5.58 14.58
C ALA A 173 23.69 -6.58 14.97
N SER A 174 23.38 -7.51 15.89
CA SER A 174 24.30 -8.54 16.40
C SER A 174 24.24 -9.88 15.65
N LEU A 175 23.38 -10.01 14.63
CA LEU A 175 23.27 -11.23 13.83
C LEU A 175 24.39 -11.27 12.79
N ASP A 176 25.19 -12.34 12.80
CA ASP A 176 26.09 -12.68 11.69
C ASP A 176 25.25 -13.05 10.46
N LYS A 177 25.44 -12.31 9.36
CA LYS A 177 24.62 -12.38 8.14
C LYS A 177 25.42 -12.84 6.92
N GLU A 178 26.58 -13.46 7.12
CA GLU A 178 27.53 -13.72 6.03
C GLU A 178 27.04 -14.76 5.02
N ASP A 179 26.15 -15.67 5.41
CA ASP A 179 25.72 -16.81 4.56
C ASP A 179 24.35 -16.65 3.88
N ALA A 180 23.61 -15.55 4.13
CA ALA A 180 22.32 -15.34 3.47
C ALA A 180 22.51 -14.88 2.01
N ASP A 181 21.67 -15.37 1.10
CA ASP A 181 21.63 -14.89 -0.29
C ASP A 181 20.51 -13.86 -0.53
N THR A 182 19.60 -13.70 0.42
CA THR A 182 18.40 -12.86 0.32
C THR A 182 18.11 -12.18 1.66
N TRP A 183 17.81 -10.89 1.61
CA TRP A 183 17.51 -10.05 2.77
C TRP A 183 16.16 -9.37 2.59
N ILE A 184 15.34 -9.37 3.64
CA ILE A 184 14.03 -8.74 3.65
C ILE A 184 14.04 -7.63 4.71
N PHE A 185 13.68 -6.41 4.29
CA PHE A 185 13.60 -5.24 5.15
C PHE A 185 12.15 -4.74 5.22
N PRO A 186 11.47 -4.90 6.36
CA PRO A 186 10.15 -4.33 6.56
C PRO A 186 10.17 -2.80 6.57
N MET A 187 9.25 -2.20 5.83
CA MET A 187 9.09 -0.76 5.69
C MET A 187 7.65 -0.38 6.07
N VAL A 188 7.50 0.72 6.80
CA VAL A 188 6.19 1.14 7.33
C VAL A 188 5.97 2.61 7.03
N GLN A 189 4.77 2.92 6.55
CA GLN A 189 4.32 4.28 6.33
C GLN A 189 3.07 4.52 7.16
N MET A 190 3.09 5.49 8.07
CA MET A 190 1.91 5.93 8.80
C MET A 190 1.98 7.44 8.97
N GLY A 191 1.94 8.21 7.87
CA GLY A 191 2.17 9.66 7.92
C GLY A 191 1.16 10.41 8.79
N GLN A 192 -0.08 9.90 8.92
CA GLN A 192 -1.06 10.44 9.86
C GLN A 192 -0.69 10.25 11.34
N LEU A 193 0.28 9.39 11.62
CA LEU A 193 0.88 9.08 12.93
C LEU A 193 2.37 9.50 12.98
N ASP A 194 2.82 10.36 12.07
CA ASP A 194 4.21 10.88 12.03
C ASP A 194 5.30 9.82 11.81
N VAL A 195 4.98 8.75 11.07
CA VAL A 195 5.95 7.70 10.69
C VAL A 195 6.14 7.69 9.17
N TYR A 196 7.36 7.96 8.70
CA TYR A 196 7.71 8.11 7.28
C TYR A 196 8.85 7.17 6.82
N HIS A 197 8.98 5.99 7.43
CA HIS A 197 10.10 5.08 7.18
C HIS A 197 10.13 4.56 5.73
N ASP A 198 9.01 4.02 5.24
CA ASP A 198 8.85 3.53 3.87
C ASP A 198 9.10 4.63 2.83
N SER A 199 8.49 5.80 3.03
CA SER A 199 8.59 6.86 2.05
C SER A 199 9.99 7.46 1.96
N ALA A 200 10.71 7.55 3.08
CA ALA A 200 12.10 8.00 3.12
C ALA A 200 13.05 7.03 2.40
N ILE A 201 12.91 5.72 2.63
CA ILE A 201 13.73 4.70 1.95
C ILE A 201 13.43 4.67 0.46
N THR A 202 12.15 4.66 0.08
CA THR A 202 11.73 4.68 -1.33
C THR A 202 12.26 5.92 -2.05
N LEU A 203 12.17 7.10 -1.40
CA LEU A 203 12.72 8.34 -1.95
C LEU A 203 14.23 8.21 -2.18
N LYS A 204 14.95 7.71 -1.18
CA LYS A 204 16.41 7.57 -1.27
C LYS A 204 16.82 6.61 -2.39
N LEU A 205 16.13 5.47 -2.51
CA LEU A 205 16.36 4.48 -3.58
C LEU A 205 16.23 5.12 -4.98
N ILE A 206 15.20 5.95 -5.20
CA ILE A 206 14.99 6.67 -6.46
C ILE A 206 16.11 7.70 -6.68
N GLN A 207 16.42 8.50 -5.66
CA GLN A 207 17.43 9.56 -5.75
C GLN A 207 18.84 9.04 -6.04
N THR A 208 19.18 7.85 -5.55
CA THR A 208 20.54 7.29 -5.69
C THR A 208 20.67 6.31 -6.85
N ALA A 209 19.65 6.17 -7.72
CA ALA A 209 19.72 5.23 -8.81
C ALA A 209 20.72 5.68 -9.90
N PRO A 210 21.82 4.95 -10.15
CA PRO A 210 22.92 5.40 -11.00
C PRO A 210 22.65 5.15 -12.49
N VAL A 211 23.50 5.73 -13.34
CA VAL A 211 23.55 5.42 -14.78
C VAL A 211 23.75 3.92 -15.01
N GLY A 212 23.06 3.36 -15.99
CA GLY A 212 23.12 1.94 -16.34
C GLY A 212 22.19 1.04 -15.52
N ALA A 213 21.65 1.54 -14.40
CA ALA A 213 20.59 0.83 -13.67
C ALA A 213 19.25 0.96 -14.40
N THR A 214 18.35 0.01 -14.14
CA THR A 214 16.95 0.05 -14.59
C THR A 214 16.00 -0.03 -13.39
N LEU A 215 15.10 0.93 -13.29
CA LEU A 215 14.05 1.01 -12.27
C LEU A 215 12.69 0.86 -12.94
N LYS A 216 11.95 -0.20 -12.60
CA LYS A 216 10.56 -0.35 -13.04
C LYS A 216 9.64 -0.17 -11.84
N LEU A 217 8.74 0.80 -11.90
CA LEU A 217 7.79 1.11 -10.82
C LEU A 217 6.37 0.82 -11.31
N ALA A 218 5.61 0.07 -10.52
CA ALA A 218 4.20 -0.18 -10.75
C ALA A 218 3.36 0.56 -9.71
N THR A 219 2.27 1.20 -10.15
CA THR A 219 1.24 1.73 -9.26
C THR A 219 -0.13 1.53 -9.87
N GLY A 220 -1.13 1.16 -9.07
CA GLY A 220 -2.51 1.01 -9.57
C GLY A 220 -3.11 2.33 -10.05
N TYR A 221 -2.61 3.45 -9.52
CA TYR A 221 -3.10 4.79 -9.80
C TYR A 221 -1.92 5.77 -9.91
N PHE A 222 -1.64 6.26 -11.11
CA PHE A 222 -0.55 7.20 -11.31
C PHE A 222 -0.84 8.56 -10.65
N ASN A 223 -0.31 8.74 -9.44
CA ASN A 223 -0.36 10.00 -8.71
C ASN A 223 0.85 10.17 -7.78
N LEU A 224 2.06 10.05 -8.33
CA LEU A 224 3.28 10.16 -7.53
C LEU A 224 3.33 11.48 -6.74
N THR A 225 3.82 11.40 -5.49
CA THR A 225 4.10 12.61 -4.70
C THR A 225 5.02 13.56 -5.44
N PHE A 226 5.02 14.82 -5.00
CA PHE A 226 5.95 15.82 -5.54
C PHE A 226 7.40 15.35 -5.39
N ASP A 227 7.78 14.85 -4.22
CA ASP A 227 9.15 14.42 -3.93
C ASP A 227 9.60 13.25 -4.80
N TYR A 228 8.75 12.22 -4.99
CA TYR A 228 9.07 11.12 -5.92
C TYR A 228 9.16 11.58 -7.36
N SER A 229 8.27 12.49 -7.77
CA SER A 229 8.29 13.06 -9.11
C SER A 229 9.59 13.85 -9.34
N GLN A 230 10.01 14.68 -8.38
CA GLN A 230 11.26 15.44 -8.46
C GLN A 230 12.48 14.52 -8.43
N ALA A 231 12.51 13.52 -7.55
CA ALA A 231 13.58 12.54 -7.50
C ALA A 231 13.72 11.79 -8.83
N LEU A 232 12.61 11.36 -9.43
CA LEU A 232 12.62 10.72 -10.74
C LEU A 232 13.15 11.65 -11.84
N LEU A 233 12.77 12.93 -11.85
CA LEU A 233 13.10 13.88 -12.92
C LEU A 233 14.49 14.52 -12.79
N ARG A 234 14.99 14.73 -11.56
CA ARG A 234 16.20 15.52 -11.27
C ARG A 234 17.37 14.71 -10.73
N ASP A 235 17.10 13.74 -9.85
CA ASP A 235 18.14 13.07 -9.06
C ASP A 235 18.50 11.70 -9.67
N CYS A 236 17.48 10.93 -10.06
CA CYS A 236 17.61 9.59 -10.63
C CYS A 236 18.30 9.62 -12.00
N GLN A 237 19.35 8.80 -12.15
CA GLN A 237 20.12 8.66 -13.39
C GLN A 237 19.84 7.34 -14.12
N ALA A 238 19.01 6.46 -13.53
CA ALA A 238 18.61 5.19 -14.12
C ALA A 238 17.60 5.35 -15.26
N THR A 239 17.49 4.31 -16.09
CA THR A 239 16.36 4.13 -17.01
C THR A 239 15.12 3.72 -16.21
N CYS A 240 14.04 4.47 -16.34
CA CYS A 240 12.83 4.32 -15.56
C CYS A 240 11.63 3.89 -16.43
N HIS A 241 10.93 2.84 -15.99
CA HIS A 241 9.66 2.42 -16.58
C HIS A 241 8.55 2.52 -15.54
N LEU A 242 7.55 3.38 -15.76
CA LEU A 242 6.45 3.59 -14.81
C LEU A 242 5.18 2.96 -15.38
N LEU A 243 4.68 1.90 -14.74
CA LEU A 243 3.50 1.15 -15.15
C LEU A 243 2.28 1.52 -14.31
N THR A 244 1.21 1.97 -14.97
CA THR A 244 -0.08 2.32 -14.36
C THR A 244 -1.24 1.62 -15.05
N ALA A 245 -2.45 1.72 -14.48
CA ALA A 245 -3.66 1.25 -15.13
C ALA A 245 -4.03 2.16 -16.32
N HIS A 246 -4.29 1.58 -17.49
CA HIS A 246 -5.06 2.26 -18.53
C HIS A 246 -6.45 2.66 -17.99
N PRO A 247 -7.10 3.75 -18.46
CA PRO A 247 -8.42 4.15 -17.98
C PRO A 247 -9.45 3.02 -17.95
N THR A 248 -9.48 2.17 -18.99
CA THR A 248 -10.39 1.01 -19.08
C THR A 248 -10.05 -0.13 -18.11
N ALA A 249 -8.82 -0.18 -17.60
CA ALA A 249 -8.36 -1.11 -16.58
C ALA A 249 -8.44 -0.51 -15.16
N ASN A 250 -8.90 0.73 -15.02
CA ASN A 250 -9.08 1.38 -13.73
C ASN A 250 -10.33 0.85 -13.01
N GLY A 251 -10.23 0.59 -11.71
CA GLY A 251 -11.38 0.12 -10.90
C GLY A 251 -12.58 1.07 -10.87
N PHE A 252 -12.40 2.34 -11.23
CA PHE A 252 -13.47 3.34 -11.29
C PHE A 252 -14.01 3.60 -12.71
N PHE A 253 -13.56 2.86 -13.73
CA PHE A 253 -13.94 3.12 -15.13
C PHE A 253 -15.46 3.20 -15.36
N ASN A 254 -16.21 2.26 -14.77
CA ASN A 254 -17.68 2.22 -14.88
C ASN A 254 -18.39 2.79 -13.65
N ALA A 255 -17.69 3.55 -12.80
CA ALA A 255 -18.30 4.12 -11.59
C ALA A 255 -19.30 5.23 -11.95
N LYS A 256 -20.46 5.23 -11.30
CA LYS A 256 -21.49 6.25 -11.49
C LYS A 256 -21.18 7.55 -10.73
N GLY A 257 -21.61 8.68 -11.29
CA GLY A 257 -21.48 10.01 -10.67
C GLY A 257 -20.04 10.54 -10.69
N ILE A 258 -19.68 11.35 -9.70
CA ILE A 258 -18.35 12.01 -9.62
C ILE A 258 -17.20 10.98 -9.66
N ALA A 259 -17.40 9.79 -9.10
CA ALA A 259 -16.38 8.73 -9.10
C ALA A 259 -16.00 8.26 -10.51
N GLY A 260 -16.89 8.41 -11.51
CA GLY A 260 -16.59 8.10 -12.91
C GLY A 260 -15.58 9.07 -13.55
N GLY A 261 -15.33 10.23 -12.95
CA GLY A 261 -14.27 11.15 -13.39
C GLY A 261 -12.88 10.81 -12.86
N ILE A 262 -12.74 9.84 -11.95
CA ILE A 262 -11.45 9.45 -11.35
C ILE A 262 -10.45 8.97 -12.41
N PRO A 263 -10.80 8.09 -13.36
CA PRO A 263 -9.87 7.69 -14.43
C PRO A 263 -9.38 8.89 -15.25
N ALA A 264 -10.28 9.83 -15.58
CA ALA A 264 -9.92 11.04 -16.32
C ALA A 264 -8.99 11.98 -15.51
N ALA A 265 -9.15 12.03 -14.18
CA ALA A 265 -8.24 12.76 -13.30
C ALA A 265 -6.82 12.17 -13.35
N TYR A 266 -6.71 10.84 -13.31
CA TYR A 266 -5.42 10.16 -13.46
C TYR A 266 -4.81 10.36 -14.85
N THR A 267 -5.60 10.30 -15.93
CA THR A 267 -5.12 10.65 -17.28
C THR A 267 -4.50 12.04 -17.30
N LYS A 268 -5.10 13.03 -16.62
CA LYS A 268 -4.56 14.38 -16.57
C LYS A 268 -3.28 14.50 -15.75
N ILE A 269 -3.18 13.74 -14.66
CA ILE A 269 -1.95 13.69 -13.83
C ILE A 269 -0.81 13.02 -14.61
N GLU A 270 -1.12 11.94 -15.32
CA GLU A 270 -0.20 11.23 -16.21
C GLU A 270 0.30 12.14 -17.35
N GLU A 271 -0.60 12.82 -18.06
CA GLU A 271 -0.26 13.80 -19.10
C GLU A 271 0.65 14.90 -18.54
N SER A 272 0.32 15.44 -17.37
CA SER A 272 1.12 16.49 -16.73
C SER A 272 2.54 16.03 -16.39
N PHE A 273 2.71 14.76 -15.98
CA PHE A 273 4.04 14.20 -15.72
C PHE A 273 4.80 13.89 -17.03
N TYR A 274 4.10 13.43 -18.07
CA TYR A 274 4.67 13.24 -19.40
C TYR A 274 5.21 14.57 -19.96
N ASP A 275 4.43 15.65 -19.87
CA ASP A 275 4.85 17.01 -20.27
C ASP A 275 6.09 17.48 -19.50
N LEU A 276 6.18 17.16 -18.20
CA LEU A 276 7.39 17.45 -17.41
C LEU A 276 8.60 16.65 -17.89
N CYS A 277 8.42 15.39 -18.28
CA CYS A 277 9.49 14.59 -18.86
C CYS A 277 9.99 15.18 -20.18
N GLU A 278 9.11 15.65 -21.06
CA GLU A 278 9.50 16.34 -22.30
C GLU A 278 10.22 17.66 -22.00
N LYS A 279 9.63 18.51 -21.15
CA LYS A 279 10.18 19.82 -20.78
C LYS A 279 11.56 19.74 -20.13
N MET A 280 11.82 18.69 -19.38
CA MET A 280 13.08 18.48 -18.66
C MET A 280 14.05 17.55 -19.41
N ASP A 281 13.76 17.20 -20.66
CA ASP A 281 14.57 16.30 -21.49
C ASP A 281 14.83 14.91 -20.88
N GLN A 282 13.84 14.38 -20.17
CA GLN A 282 13.88 13.08 -19.49
C GLN A 282 13.20 11.96 -20.29
N HIS A 283 12.58 12.27 -21.43
CA HIS A 283 11.80 11.34 -22.26
C HIS A 283 12.63 10.18 -22.84
N ASN A 284 13.95 10.33 -22.95
CA ASN A 284 14.84 9.26 -23.41
C ASN A 284 15.10 8.17 -22.36
N ARG A 285 14.90 8.48 -21.07
CA ARG A 285 15.14 7.52 -19.97
C ARG A 285 13.89 7.17 -19.17
N ILE A 286 12.85 8.01 -19.17
CA ILE A 286 11.59 7.74 -18.46
C ILE A 286 10.52 7.37 -19.49
N THR A 287 9.95 6.17 -19.36
CA THR A 287 8.83 5.72 -20.17
C THR A 287 7.61 5.43 -19.30
N LEU A 288 6.47 6.01 -19.65
CA LEU A 288 5.17 5.69 -19.06
C LEU A 288 4.53 4.52 -19.80
N TRP A 289 3.96 3.58 -19.05
CA TRP A 289 3.30 2.38 -19.55
C TRP A 289 1.93 2.23 -18.94
N GLU A 290 0.98 1.78 -19.73
CA GLU A 290 -0.40 1.56 -19.31
C GLU A 290 -0.79 0.11 -19.50
N PHE A 291 -1.10 -0.58 -18.40
CA PHE A 291 -1.65 -1.92 -18.42
C PHE A 291 -3.05 -1.91 -19.03
N ILE A 292 -3.27 -2.74 -20.05
CA ILE A 292 -4.56 -2.90 -20.69
C ILE A 292 -4.80 -4.38 -21.03
N LYS A 293 -5.83 -4.96 -20.42
CA LYS A 293 -6.28 -6.33 -20.70
C LYS A 293 -7.81 -6.39 -20.60
N PRO A 294 -8.53 -6.72 -21.69
CA PRO A 294 -9.99 -6.79 -21.68
C PRO A 294 -10.52 -7.67 -20.55
N GLY A 295 -11.52 -7.18 -19.81
CA GLY A 295 -12.12 -7.90 -18.69
C GLY A 295 -11.30 -7.90 -17.40
N TRP A 296 -10.13 -7.25 -17.37
CA TRP A 296 -9.26 -7.16 -16.20
C TRP A 296 -9.11 -5.72 -15.72
N THR A 297 -8.98 -5.54 -14.41
CA THR A 297 -8.54 -4.28 -13.80
C THR A 297 -7.12 -4.41 -13.27
N TYR A 298 -6.40 -3.29 -13.16
CA TYR A 298 -5.00 -3.25 -12.72
C TYR A 298 -4.85 -2.59 -11.36
N HIS A 299 -4.04 -3.19 -10.49
CA HIS A 299 -3.78 -2.69 -9.15
C HIS A 299 -2.42 -3.12 -8.57
N ALA A 300 -1.53 -3.71 -9.39
CA ALA A 300 -0.19 -4.08 -8.94
C ALA A 300 0.62 -2.84 -8.51
N LYS A 301 1.38 -3.00 -7.43
CA LYS A 301 2.19 -1.95 -6.81
C LYS A 301 3.59 -2.47 -6.51
N GLY A 302 4.56 -1.56 -6.54
CA GLY A 302 5.91 -1.84 -6.09
C GLY A 302 6.94 -1.43 -7.11
N LEU A 303 8.14 -1.97 -6.96
CA LEU A 303 9.30 -1.58 -7.74
C LEU A 303 10.20 -2.79 -8.00
N TRP A 304 10.82 -2.86 -9.17
CA TRP A 304 11.90 -3.78 -9.50
C TRP A 304 13.13 -2.95 -9.88
N TYR A 305 14.26 -3.30 -9.30
CA TYR A 305 15.50 -2.56 -9.44
C TYR A 305 16.60 -3.48 -9.93
N THR A 306 17.12 -3.16 -11.11
CA THR A 306 18.23 -3.87 -11.74
C THR A 306 19.46 -2.97 -11.68
N LEU A 307 20.53 -3.42 -11.03
CA LEU A 307 21.79 -2.68 -10.93
C LEU A 307 22.48 -2.58 -12.30
N PRO A 308 23.44 -1.66 -12.47
CA PRO A 308 24.28 -1.62 -13.67
C PRO A 308 24.90 -2.99 -13.96
N ASP A 309 25.02 -3.31 -15.25
CA ASP A 309 25.58 -4.56 -15.77
C ASP A 309 24.81 -5.85 -15.40
N GLN A 310 23.74 -5.75 -14.61
CA GLN A 310 22.84 -6.87 -14.33
C GLN A 310 21.72 -6.95 -15.37
N ARG A 311 21.24 -8.17 -15.61
CA ARG A 311 20.12 -8.43 -16.54
C ARG A 311 18.79 -8.66 -15.83
N LYS A 312 18.83 -8.95 -14.53
CA LYS A 312 17.68 -9.35 -13.71
C LYS A 312 17.63 -8.46 -12.46
N PRO A 313 16.43 -8.17 -11.94
CA PRO A 313 16.30 -7.34 -10.75
C PRO A 313 16.90 -8.05 -9.53
N SER A 314 17.68 -7.32 -8.76
CA SER A 314 18.28 -7.77 -7.49
C SER A 314 17.64 -7.12 -6.27
N LEU A 315 16.74 -6.16 -6.48
CA LEU A 315 15.90 -5.58 -5.43
C LEU A 315 14.46 -5.45 -5.93
N THR A 316 13.49 -5.74 -5.06
CA THR A 316 12.08 -5.39 -5.29
C THR A 316 11.44 -4.78 -4.05
N LEU A 317 10.52 -3.84 -4.27
CA LEU A 317 9.57 -3.39 -3.25
C LEU A 317 8.22 -4.04 -3.53
N ILE A 318 7.56 -4.57 -2.50
CA ILE A 318 6.19 -5.07 -2.57
C ILE A 318 5.41 -4.71 -1.31
N GLY A 319 4.16 -4.30 -1.49
CA GLY A 319 3.22 -4.06 -0.40
C GLY A 319 2.03 -3.23 -0.87
N SER A 320 1.51 -2.41 0.04
CA SER A 320 0.22 -1.75 -0.15
C SER A 320 0.28 -0.32 -0.71
N SER A 321 1.47 0.30 -0.76
CA SER A 321 1.68 1.69 -1.18
C SER A 321 1.41 1.92 -2.68
N ASN A 322 0.63 2.96 -2.99
CA ASN A 322 0.46 3.46 -4.37
C ASN A 322 1.45 4.58 -4.74
N PHE A 323 2.37 4.91 -3.83
CA PHE A 323 3.34 6.03 -3.98
C PHE A 323 2.70 7.42 -4.12
N GLY A 324 1.39 7.53 -3.87
CA GLY A 324 0.65 8.78 -3.92
C GLY A 324 0.57 9.51 -2.58
N TYR A 325 -0.05 10.70 -2.60
CA TYR A 325 -0.13 11.55 -1.43
C TYR A 325 -0.84 10.86 -0.27
N ARG A 326 -1.90 10.09 -0.56
CA ARG A 326 -2.66 9.39 0.48
C ARG A 326 -1.87 8.26 1.12
N SER A 327 -1.18 7.43 0.32
CA SER A 327 -0.32 6.36 0.85
C SER A 327 0.78 6.93 1.75
N VAL A 328 1.39 8.07 1.39
CA VAL A 328 2.44 8.68 2.21
C VAL A 328 1.87 9.39 3.45
N ASN A 329 0.82 10.18 3.34
CA ASN A 329 0.45 11.13 4.39
C ASN A 329 -0.78 10.75 5.22
N ARG A 330 -1.55 9.75 4.79
CA ARG A 330 -2.89 9.48 5.34
C ARG A 330 -3.13 8.05 5.71
N ASP A 331 -2.62 7.09 4.98
CA ASP A 331 -2.90 5.68 5.24
C ASP A 331 -1.85 5.06 6.18
N LEU A 332 -2.21 3.92 6.76
CA LEU A 332 -1.25 2.98 7.36
C LEU A 332 -0.89 1.98 6.28
N GLU A 333 0.30 2.10 5.70
CA GLU A 333 0.84 1.23 4.66
C GLU A 333 2.04 0.46 5.19
N THR A 334 2.33 -0.67 4.53
CA THR A 334 3.60 -1.36 4.71
C THR A 334 4.05 -1.93 3.38
N GLN A 335 5.36 -2.03 3.24
CA GLN A 335 6.03 -2.73 2.17
C GLN A 335 7.17 -3.55 2.76
N ILE A 336 7.68 -4.52 2.02
CA ILE A 336 9.01 -5.09 2.24
C ILE A 336 9.91 -4.69 1.09
N ALA A 337 11.17 -4.40 1.39
CA ALA A 337 12.25 -4.38 0.40
C ALA A 337 12.94 -5.75 0.45
N VAL A 338 12.93 -6.46 -0.68
CA VAL A 338 13.63 -7.73 -0.83
C VAL A 338 14.87 -7.48 -1.67
N VAL A 339 16.04 -7.80 -1.14
CA VAL A 339 17.33 -7.73 -1.83
C VAL A 339 17.88 -9.14 -1.97
N THR A 340 18.30 -9.55 -3.16
CA THR A 340 18.69 -10.94 -3.40
C THR A 340 19.84 -11.10 -4.40
N LYS A 341 20.73 -12.04 -4.07
CA LYS A 341 21.75 -12.64 -4.95
C LYS A 341 21.29 -14.01 -5.47
N ASN A 342 20.16 -14.53 -4.99
CA ASN A 342 19.64 -15.84 -5.40
C ASN A 342 19.15 -15.77 -6.86
N ASN A 343 19.82 -16.48 -7.76
CA ASN A 343 19.49 -16.46 -9.18
C ASN A 343 18.05 -16.90 -9.48
N LYS A 344 17.50 -17.89 -8.76
CA LYS A 344 16.13 -18.36 -8.99
C LYS A 344 15.11 -17.28 -8.62
N LEU A 345 15.34 -16.58 -7.50
CA LEU A 345 14.47 -15.47 -7.11
C LEU A 345 14.60 -14.29 -8.09
N GLN A 346 15.81 -13.97 -8.55
CA GLN A 346 16.01 -12.95 -9.59
C GLN A 346 15.27 -13.29 -10.90
N ASP A 347 15.27 -14.57 -11.30
CA ASP A 347 14.49 -15.07 -12.43
C ASP A 347 12.98 -14.92 -12.21
N ALA A 348 12.47 -15.37 -11.06
CA ALA A 348 11.06 -15.22 -10.73
C ALA A 348 10.61 -13.74 -10.71
N LEU A 349 11.43 -12.84 -10.16
CA LEU A 349 11.18 -11.40 -10.17
C LEU A 349 11.21 -10.82 -11.59
N HIS A 350 12.15 -11.29 -12.43
CA HIS A 350 12.21 -10.89 -13.84
C HIS A 350 10.97 -11.34 -14.61
N GLU A 351 10.52 -12.58 -14.41
CA GLU A 351 9.32 -13.14 -15.04
C GLU A 351 8.05 -12.42 -14.57
N GLU A 352 7.91 -12.18 -13.26
CA GLU A 352 6.79 -11.42 -12.68
C GLU A 352 6.65 -10.04 -13.36
N GLN A 353 7.74 -9.26 -13.41
CA GLN A 353 7.69 -7.96 -14.08
C GLN A 353 7.39 -8.11 -15.58
N ALA A 354 7.96 -9.10 -16.26
CA ALA A 354 7.81 -9.25 -17.70
C ALA A 354 6.36 -9.56 -18.06
N GLN A 355 5.69 -10.40 -17.26
CA GLN A 355 4.27 -10.69 -17.41
C GLN A 355 3.40 -9.44 -17.22
N LEU A 356 3.66 -8.62 -16.20
CA LEU A 356 2.92 -7.37 -15.98
C LEU A 356 3.08 -6.41 -17.16
N PHE A 357 4.31 -6.25 -17.68
CA PHE A 357 4.60 -5.38 -18.82
C PHE A 357 4.14 -5.95 -20.17
N SER A 358 3.95 -7.27 -20.30
CA SER A 358 3.49 -7.90 -21.55
C SER A 358 2.10 -7.43 -21.99
N CYS A 359 1.27 -7.01 -21.03
CA CYS A 359 -0.07 -6.46 -21.25
C CYS A 359 -0.07 -4.92 -21.24
N ALA A 360 1.10 -4.28 -21.28
CA ALA A 360 1.23 -2.83 -21.20
C ALA A 360 1.51 -2.20 -22.57
N LYS A 361 1.03 -0.98 -22.77
CA LYS A 361 1.35 -0.14 -23.94
C LYS A 361 2.06 1.14 -23.49
N PRO A 362 3.06 1.62 -24.22
CA PRO A 362 3.70 2.88 -23.87
C PRO A 362 2.74 4.04 -24.11
N ALA A 363 2.65 4.95 -23.15
CA ALA A 363 1.93 6.21 -23.33
C ALA A 363 2.80 7.14 -24.19
N THR A 364 2.15 7.82 -25.14
CA THR A 364 2.80 8.76 -26.07
C THR A 364 2.01 10.05 -26.12
N ARG A 365 2.57 11.10 -26.72
CA ARG A 365 1.81 12.32 -27.00
C ARG A 365 0.47 12.06 -27.71
N LYS A 366 0.43 11.08 -28.62
CA LYS A 366 -0.79 10.70 -29.34
C LYS A 366 -1.84 10.07 -28.41
N THR A 367 -1.42 9.38 -27.35
CA THR A 367 -2.32 8.78 -26.36
C THR A 367 -3.22 9.84 -25.75
N PHE A 368 -2.64 10.94 -25.24
CA PHE A 368 -3.41 12.00 -24.55
C PHE A 368 -4.31 12.82 -25.47
N LEU A 369 -4.12 12.74 -26.80
CA LEU A 369 -4.96 13.40 -27.79
C LEU A 369 -6.16 12.55 -28.25
N GLN A 370 -6.26 11.29 -27.81
CA GLN A 370 -7.39 10.43 -28.15
C GLN A 370 -8.69 10.95 -27.53
N GLN A 371 -9.80 10.79 -28.24
CA GLN A 371 -11.09 11.36 -27.84
C GLN A 371 -11.58 10.85 -26.48
N ASP A 372 -11.33 9.58 -26.16
CA ASP A 372 -11.66 8.94 -24.89
C ASP A 372 -10.70 9.31 -23.75
N ARG A 373 -9.64 10.07 -24.05
CA ARG A 373 -8.65 10.55 -23.07
C ARG A 373 -8.84 11.98 -22.66
N VAL A 374 -9.57 12.79 -23.44
CA VAL A 374 -9.81 14.19 -23.13
C VAL A 374 -10.65 14.31 -21.85
N PRO A 375 -10.08 14.80 -20.73
CA PRO A 375 -10.81 14.88 -19.47
C PRO A 375 -11.92 15.94 -19.57
N PRO A 376 -13.10 15.70 -18.98
CA PRO A 376 -14.14 16.72 -18.87
C PRO A 376 -13.64 17.98 -18.14
N ALA A 377 -14.13 19.16 -18.53
CA ALA A 377 -13.68 20.44 -17.97
C ALA A 377 -13.78 20.50 -16.43
N TRP A 378 -14.83 19.91 -15.84
CA TRP A 378 -14.99 19.85 -14.40
C TRP A 378 -13.91 19.00 -13.71
N VAL A 379 -13.41 17.94 -14.37
CA VAL A 379 -12.29 17.12 -13.87
C VAL A 379 -11.02 17.95 -13.87
N CYS A 380 -10.74 18.67 -14.96
CA CYS A 380 -9.59 19.57 -15.05
C CYS A 380 -9.60 20.64 -13.94
N ALA A 381 -10.76 21.15 -13.56
CA ALA A 381 -10.87 22.15 -12.49
C ALA A 381 -10.51 21.58 -11.09
N ILE A 382 -10.81 20.30 -10.83
CA ILE A 382 -10.61 19.70 -9.51
C ILE A 382 -9.34 18.86 -9.38
N VAL A 383 -8.66 18.55 -10.49
CA VAL A 383 -7.52 17.61 -10.51
C VAL A 383 -6.36 18.07 -9.61
N LEU A 384 -6.16 19.38 -9.47
CA LEU A 384 -5.13 19.93 -8.57
C LEU A 384 -5.40 19.55 -7.12
N PHE A 385 -6.65 19.68 -6.66
CA PHE A 385 -7.04 19.24 -5.32
C PHE A 385 -6.97 17.72 -5.19
N PHE A 386 -7.39 17.00 -6.23
CA PHE A 386 -7.33 15.54 -6.27
C PHE A 386 -5.89 15.03 -6.06
N ARG A 387 -4.91 15.61 -6.76
CA ARG A 387 -3.49 15.23 -6.67
C ARG A 387 -2.93 15.31 -5.25
N TYR A 388 -3.24 16.36 -4.50
CA TYR A 388 -2.72 16.58 -3.13
C TYR A 388 -3.60 15.97 -2.03
N TYR A 389 -4.57 15.14 -2.43
CA TYR A 389 -5.52 14.54 -1.52
C TYR A 389 -5.57 13.02 -1.65
N PHE A 390 -5.32 12.49 -2.84
CA PHE A 390 -5.36 11.05 -3.19
C PHE A 390 -3.99 10.39 -3.37
#